data_AF-A0A4R9WPK9-F1
#
_entry.id   AF-A0A4R9WPK9-F1
#
_cell.length_a   1.000
_cell.length_b   1.000
_cell.length_c   1.000
_cell.angle_alpha   90.00
_cell.angle_beta   90.00
_cell.angle_gamma   90.00
#
_symmetry.space_group_name_H-M   'P 1'
#
loop_
_entity.id
_entity.type
_entity.pdbx_description
1 polymer ?
#
loop_
_entity_poly.entity_id
_entity_poly.type
_entity_poly.pdbx_seq_one_letter_code
_entity_poly.pdbx_strand_id
1 'polypeptide(L)'
;ATSSTSKTVIIDKSSRPDHDVDYLFGQVSIDKPFVDWSGNCGNLSAAVGPFAISAGLVDASRIPRDGVAIVRIWQANIGKTIIAHVPMTDGAVQ
;
A
#
# COMPACT_ATOMS: atom_id res chain seq x y z
N ALA A 1 20.04 7.62 12.32
CA ALA A 1 18.79 6.82 12.18
C ALA A 1 17.61 7.68 12.65
N THR A 2 16.48 7.67 11.95
CA THR A 2 15.31 8.50 12.27
C THR A 2 14.02 7.66 12.19
N SER A 3 12.95 8.11 12.85
CA SER A 3 11.64 7.42 12.81
C SER A 3 11.02 7.43 11.41
N SER A 4 11.34 8.44 10.60
CA SER A 4 10.89 8.56 9.20
C SER A 4 11.41 7.45 8.29
N THR A 5 12.58 6.89 8.59
CA THR A 5 13.24 5.83 7.81
C THR A 5 13.32 4.48 8.52
N SER A 6 12.69 4.35 9.69
CA SER A 6 12.57 3.11 10.46
C SER A 6 11.14 2.56 10.37
N LYS A 7 10.73 2.17 9.16
CA LYS A 7 9.35 1.82 8.82
C LYS A 7 9.33 0.54 8.01
N THR A 8 8.28 -0.25 8.19
CA THR A 8 8.00 -1.44 7.36
C THR A 8 6.55 -1.45 6.92
N VAL A 9 6.30 -2.10 5.77
CA VAL A 9 4.97 -2.32 5.23
C VAL A 9 4.84 -3.77 4.77
N ILE A 10 3.68 -4.35 5.00
CA ILE A 10 3.28 -5.65 4.44
C ILE A 10 2.05 -5.39 3.56
N ILE A 11 2.11 -5.90 2.33
CA ILE A 11 1.07 -5.73 1.33
C ILE A 11 0.75 -7.11 0.76
N ASP A 12 -0.52 -7.48 0.75
CA ASP A 12 -1.01 -8.74 0.20
C ASP A 12 -2.34 -8.52 -0.53
N LYS A 13 -2.78 -9.49 -1.33
CA LYS A 13 -4.11 -9.49 -1.95
C LYS A 13 -5.18 -9.44 -0.86
N SER A 14 -6.13 -8.54 -1.01
CA SER A 14 -7.24 -8.42 -0.08
C SER A 14 -8.24 -9.57 -0.30
N SER A 15 -8.70 -10.18 0.79
CA SER A 15 -9.86 -11.08 0.78
C SER A 15 -11.19 -10.34 1.01
N ARG A 16 -11.15 -9.03 1.23
CA ARG A 16 -12.32 -8.20 1.49
C ARG A 16 -13.00 -7.83 0.18
N PRO A 17 -14.35 -7.84 0.14
CA PRO A 17 -15.09 -7.24 -0.95
C PRO A 17 -14.64 -5.80 -1.19
N ASP A 18 -14.62 -5.42 -2.46
CA ASP A 18 -14.32 -4.06 -2.91
C ASP A 18 -12.93 -3.51 -2.58
N HIS A 19 -11.96 -4.38 -2.25
CA HIS A 19 -10.57 -4.00 -2.01
C HIS A 19 -9.64 -4.88 -2.84
N ASP A 20 -8.58 -4.28 -3.37
CA ASP A 20 -7.59 -4.96 -4.20
C ASP A 20 -6.46 -5.52 -3.33
N VAL A 21 -5.99 -4.75 -2.34
CA VAL A 21 -4.90 -5.15 -1.44
C VAL A 21 -5.16 -4.76 0.01
N ASP A 22 -4.65 -5.58 0.92
CA ASP A 22 -4.51 -5.26 2.34
C ASP A 22 -3.15 -4.60 2.59
N TYR A 23 -3.13 -3.58 3.44
CA TYR A 23 -1.93 -2.81 3.81
C TYR A 23 -1.79 -2.78 5.33
N LEU A 24 -0.67 -3.31 5.82
CA LEU A 24 -0.27 -3.25 7.22
C LEU A 24 1.00 -2.43 7.38
N PHE A 25 0.95 -1.39 8.22
CA PHE A 25 2.06 -0.53 8.58
C PHE A 25 2.67 -0.94 9.91
N GLY A 26 3.99 -1.06 9.97
CA GLY A 26 4.77 -1.25 11.20
C GLY A 26 5.77 -0.12 11.41
N GLN A 27 5.64 0.59 12.54
CA GLN A 27 6.67 1.53 12.99
C GLN A 27 7.70 0.76 13.82
N VAL A 28 8.93 0.67 13.33
CA VAL A 28 10.01 -0.05 14.00
C VAL A 28 10.70 0.91 14.97
N SER A 29 10.77 0.53 16.26
CA SER A 29 11.51 1.30 17.27
C SER A 29 13.00 1.26 16.96
N ILE A 30 13.69 2.39 17.19
CA ILE A 30 15.13 2.52 16.94
C ILE A 30 15.93 1.88 18.09
N ASP A 31 15.41 1.97 19.30
CA ASP A 31 16.12 1.70 20.56
C ASP A 31 15.59 0.48 21.32
N LYS A 32 14.45 -0.08 20.91
CA LYS A 32 13.80 -1.20 21.58
C LYS A 32 13.46 -2.31 20.58
N PRO A 33 13.45 -3.58 21.01
CA PRO A 33 12.99 -4.71 20.18
C PRO A 33 11.45 -4.71 20.08
N PHE A 34 10.89 -3.71 19.41
CA PHE A 34 9.46 -3.47 19.33
C PHE A 34 9.04 -2.92 17.97
N VAL A 35 7.89 -3.39 17.48
CA VAL A 35 7.22 -2.87 16.29
C VAL A 35 5.81 -2.49 16.67
N ASP A 36 5.44 -1.23 16.41
CA ASP A 36 4.10 -0.71 16.63
C ASP A 36 3.24 -0.88 15.38
N TRP A 37 2.11 -1.59 15.53
CA TRP A 37 1.12 -1.88 14.49
C TRP A 37 -0.21 -1.15 14.73
N SER A 38 -0.29 -0.23 15.68
CA SER A 38 -1.55 0.44 16.06
C SER A 38 -1.94 1.59 15.12
N GLY A 39 -1.01 2.08 14.32
CA GLY A 39 -1.18 3.28 13.50
C GLY A 39 -1.18 3.05 12.00
N ASN A 40 -1.39 4.13 11.26
CA ASN A 40 -1.15 4.21 9.82
C ASN A 40 0.00 5.19 9.54
N CYS A 41 0.68 5.04 8.41
CA CYS A 41 1.59 6.06 7.89
C CYS A 41 1.05 6.63 6.58
N GLY A 42 0.54 7.86 6.62
CA GLY A 42 -0.02 8.55 5.45
C GLY A 42 0.99 8.75 4.32
N ASN A 43 2.28 8.92 4.65
CA ASN A 43 3.32 9.05 3.62
C ASN A 43 3.52 7.74 2.85
N LEU A 44 3.54 6.59 3.54
CA LEU A 44 3.75 5.31 2.88
C LEU A 44 2.49 4.79 2.17
N SER A 45 1.29 5.24 2.53
CA SER A 45 0.08 4.87 1.77
C SER A 45 0.14 5.30 0.30
N ALA A 46 0.89 6.35 -0.04
CA ALA A 46 1.10 6.75 -1.44
C ALA A 46 1.93 5.73 -2.24
N ALA A 47 2.83 4.98 -1.57
CA ALA A 47 3.68 3.96 -2.19
C ALA A 47 2.98 2.59 -2.31
N VAL A 48 1.91 2.35 -1.56
CA VAL A 48 1.20 1.06 -1.56
C VAL A 48 0.57 0.75 -2.92
N GLY A 49 -0.10 1.73 -3.54
CA GLY A 49 -0.73 1.55 -4.86
C GLY A 49 0.27 1.16 -5.95
N PRO A 50 1.35 1.94 -6.16
CA PRO A 50 2.38 1.59 -7.14
C PRO A 50 3.05 0.23 -6.87
N PHE A 51 3.36 -0.07 -5.60
CA PHE A 51 3.93 -1.37 -5.23
C PHE A 51 2.98 -2.52 -5.56
N ALA A 52 1.70 -2.41 -5.22
CA ALA A 52 0.71 -3.44 -5.45
C ALA A 52 0.55 -3.79 -6.94
N ILE A 53 0.62 -2.79 -7.82
CA ILE A 53 0.61 -2.97 -9.27
C ILE A 53 1.88 -3.70 -9.71
N SER A 54 3.06 -3.17 -9.37
CA SER A 54 4.35 -3.74 -9.78
C SER A 54 4.59 -5.15 -9.23
N ALA A 55 4.01 -5.47 -8.07
CA ALA A 55 4.09 -6.79 -7.44
C ALA A 55 3.03 -7.79 -7.95
N GLY A 56 2.16 -7.40 -8.89
CA GLY A 56 1.12 -8.28 -9.45
C GLY A 56 0.01 -8.65 -8.46
N LEU A 57 -0.23 -7.79 -7.46
CA LEU A 57 -1.25 -7.99 -6.43
C LEU A 57 -2.62 -7.47 -6.86
N VAL A 58 -2.67 -6.53 -7.81
CA VAL A 58 -3.92 -5.99 -8.36
C VAL A 58 -4.36 -6.83 -9.57
N ASP A 59 -5.68 -7.04 -9.72
CA ASP A 59 -6.26 -7.69 -10.90
C ASP A 59 -5.87 -6.93 -12.18
N ALA A 60 -5.26 -7.64 -13.14
CA ALA A 60 -4.78 -7.06 -14.40
C ALA A 60 -5.89 -6.38 -15.21
N SER A 61 -7.14 -6.82 -15.10
CA SER A 61 -8.28 -6.17 -15.77
C SER A 61 -8.56 -4.76 -15.25
N ARG A 62 -8.03 -4.39 -14.09
CA ARG A 62 -8.15 -3.05 -13.47
C ARG A 62 -6.95 -2.15 -13.78
N ILE A 63 -5.91 -2.67 -14.43
CA ILE A 63 -4.68 -1.94 -14.71
C ILE A 63 -4.72 -1.50 -16.19
N PRO A 64 -4.95 -0.21 -16.48
CA PRO A 64 -4.90 0.28 -17.84
C PRO A 64 -3.45 0.29 -18.35
N ARG A 65 -3.28 0.16 -19.67
CA ARG A 65 -1.97 0.36 -20.31
C ARG A 65 -1.47 1.79 -20.09
N ASP A 66 -2.34 2.78 -20.31
CA ASP A 66 -2.03 4.20 -20.12
C ASP A 66 -3.18 4.88 -19.36
N GLY A 67 -2.88 5.88 -18.53
CA GLY A 67 -3.89 6.66 -17.79
C GLY A 67 -3.75 6.53 -16.28
N VAL A 68 -4.84 6.22 -15.58
CA VAL A 68 -4.86 6.13 -14.11
C VAL A 68 -5.48 4.81 -13.66
N ALA A 69 -4.70 3.98 -12.96
CA ALA A 69 -5.18 2.82 -12.23
C ALA A 69 -5.80 3.26 -10.90
N ILE A 70 -6.95 2.69 -10.50
CA ILE A 70 -7.57 2.95 -9.19
C ILE A 70 -7.38 1.71 -8.31
N VAL A 71 -6.49 1.82 -7.33
CA VAL A 71 -6.19 0.75 -6.36
C VAL A 71 -6.94 1.02 -5.05
N ARG A 72 -7.77 0.08 -4.65
CA ARG A 72 -8.58 0.11 -3.43
C ARG A 72 -7.82 -0.61 -2.33
N ILE A 73 -7.29 0.15 -1.39
CA ILE A 73 -6.40 -0.35 -0.34
C ILE A 73 -7.20 -0.46 0.96
N TRP A 74 -7.22 -1.64 1.56
CA TRP A 74 -7.71 -1.80 2.92
C TRP A 74 -6.57 -1.55 3.90
N GLN A 75 -6.65 -0.46 4.65
CA GLN A 75 -5.71 -0.16 5.73
C GLN A 75 -6.05 -1.05 6.93
N ALA A 76 -5.25 -2.09 7.16
CA ALA A 76 -5.55 -3.15 8.11
C ALA A 76 -5.32 -2.76 9.57
N ASN A 77 -4.44 -1.79 9.87
CA ASN A 77 -4.19 -1.32 11.23
C ASN A 77 -5.42 -0.59 11.81
N ILE A 78 -6.09 0.25 11.01
CA ILE A 78 -7.18 1.12 11.48
C ILE A 78 -8.55 0.76 10.88
N GLY A 79 -8.58 -0.22 9.98
CA GLY A 79 -9.79 -0.71 9.34
C GLY A 79 -10.49 0.35 8.47
N LYS A 80 -9.75 0.97 7.56
CA LYS A 80 -10.26 2.03 6.67
C LYS A 80 -9.85 1.81 5.23
N THR A 81 -10.70 2.24 4.30
CA THR A 81 -10.40 2.24 2.87
C THR A 81 -9.56 3.47 2.50
N ILE A 82 -8.53 3.25 1.68
CA ILE A 82 -7.75 4.29 1.00
C ILE A 82 -7.86 4.03 -0.51
N ILE A 83 -8.10 5.08 -1.29
CA ILE A 83 -8.16 4.99 -2.76
C ILE A 83 -6.91 5.65 -3.33
N ALA A 84 -6.02 4.83 -3.92
CA ALA A 84 -4.83 5.32 -4.59
C ALA A 84 -5.08 5.48 -6.10
N HIS A 85 -4.78 6.68 -6.60
CA HIS A 85 -4.81 6.99 -8.03
C HIS A 85 -3.40 6.86 -8.59
N VAL A 86 -3.22 5.77 -9.34
CA VAL A 86 -2.09 5.19 -10.06
C VAL A 86 -1.70 5.76 -11.42
N PRO A 87 -0.82 6.76 -11.64
CA PRO A 87 -0.45 7.11 -13.02
C PRO A 87 0.23 5.93 -13.72
N MET A 88 -0.25 5.58 -14.91
CA MET A 88 0.23 4.46 -15.72
C MET A 88 0.70 4.95 -17.09
N THR A 89 1.80 4.40 -17.56
CA THR A 89 2.31 4.59 -18.93
C THR A 89 2.91 3.29 -19.43
N ASP A 90 2.54 2.86 -20.64
CA ASP A 90 3.02 1.62 -21.27
C ASP A 90 2.88 0.36 -20.38
N GLY A 91 1.82 0.32 -19.57
CA GLY A 91 1.51 -0.78 -18.66
C GLY A 91 2.32 -0.80 -17.37
N ALA A 92 3.10 0.25 -17.10
CA ALA A 92 3.93 0.38 -15.90
C ALA A 92 3.56 1.63 -15.08
N VAL A 93 3.87 1.56 -13.78
CA VAL A 93 3.76 2.72 -12.87
C VAL A 93 4.81 3.77 -13.20
N GLN A 94 4.48 5.06 -13.04
CA GLN A 94 5.43 6.18 -13.19
C GLN A 94 6.18 6.53 -11.90
#